data_AF-A0A1Y2CLJ5-F1
#
_entry.id   AF-A0A1Y2CLJ5-F1
#
_cell.length_a   1.000
_cell.length_b   1.000
_cell.length_c   1.000
_cell.angle_alpha   90.00
_cell.angle_beta   90.00
_cell.angle_gamma   90.00
#
_symmetry.space_group_name_H-M   'P 1'
#
loop_
_entity.id
_entity.type
_entity.pdbx_description
1 polymer ?
#
loop_
_entity_poly.entity_id
_entity_poly.type
_entity_poly.pdbx_seq_one_letter_code
_entity_poly.pdbx_strand_id
1 'polypeptide(L)'
;MFQLLTLEDTVRVLPADQRKPLPVAVTDELNKKYANKIKPKSGLCIRVLDILTIGDGIVHACLDGSGMFKTSFRLIVFRPFVGQILTGKVVHMSPEGLRVSLEFFDDILIPEYLLKPNSS
;
A
#
# COMPACT_ATOMS: atom_id res chain seq x y z
N MET A 1 7.59 -10.09 6.10
CA MET A 1 6.17 -9.70 6.11
C MET A 1 5.99 -8.34 5.44
N PHE A 2 6.62 -7.28 5.97
CA PHE A 2 6.63 -5.96 5.35
C PHE A 2 7.97 -5.68 4.65
N GLN A 3 7.92 -4.93 3.56
CA GLN A 3 9.08 -4.46 2.81
C GLN A 3 8.93 -2.97 2.49
N LEU A 4 10.06 -2.29 2.35
CA LEU A 4 10.09 -0.89 1.91
C LEU A 4 10.19 -0.86 0.38
N LEU A 5 9.25 -0.17 -0.25
CA LEU A 5 9.24 0.05 -1.68
C LEU A 5 9.52 1.53 -1.96
N THR A 6 10.63 1.81 -2.62
CA THR A 6 10.95 3.16 -3.10
C THR A 6 10.28 3.38 -4.45
N LEU A 7 9.43 4.40 -4.56
CA LEU A 7 8.75 4.77 -5.80
C LEU A 7 8.95 6.25 -6.12
N GLU A 8 8.84 6.55 -7.41
CA GLU A 8 8.79 7.91 -7.93
C GLU A 8 7.42 8.13 -8.57
N ASP A 9 6.76 9.21 -8.19
CA ASP A 9 5.43 9.55 -8.72
C ASP A 9 5.23 11.06 -8.76
N THR A 10 4.34 11.50 -9.64
CA THR A 10 3.92 12.91 -9.73
C THR A 10 2.62 13.09 -8.97
N VAL A 11 2.66 13.93 -7.95
CA VAL A 11 1.53 14.21 -7.06
C VAL A 11 0.95 15.58 -7.41
N ARG A 12 -0.37 15.62 -7.59
CA ARG A 12 -1.11 16.86 -7.81
C ARG A 12 -1.66 17.35 -6.48
N VAL A 13 -1.23 18.53 -6.04
CA VAL A 13 -1.72 19.18 -4.81
C VAL A 13 -2.68 20.31 -5.18
N LEU A 14 -3.88 20.28 -4.59
CA LEU A 14 -4.92 21.28 -4.80
C LEU A 14 -4.56 22.61 -4.10
N PRO A 15 -5.02 23.76 -4.62
CA PRO A 15 -4.77 25.07 -3.99
C PRO A 15 -5.26 25.17 -2.55
N ALA A 16 -6.33 24.45 -2.19
CA ALA A 16 -6.84 24.42 -0.82
C ALA A 16 -5.84 23.79 0.16
N ASP A 17 -5.12 22.74 -0.28
CA ASP A 17 -4.13 22.03 0.53
C ASP A 17 -2.74 22.66 0.48
N GLN A 18 -2.48 23.62 -0.43
CA GLN A 18 -1.24 24.41 -0.44
C GLN A 18 -1.05 25.30 0.80
N ARG A 19 -2.11 25.50 1.60
CA ARG A 19 -2.01 26.18 2.90
C ARG A 19 -1.28 25.33 3.95
N LYS A 20 -1.23 24.01 3.78
CA LYS A 20 -0.51 23.09 4.66
C LYS A 20 0.97 23.06 4.29
N PRO A 21 1.86 22.62 5.20
CA PRO A 21 3.23 22.31 4.84
C PRO A 21 3.27 21.31 3.68
N LEU A 22 4.04 21.62 2.64
CA LEU A 22 4.20 20.79 1.44
C LEU A 22 4.40 19.29 1.73
N PRO A 23 5.31 18.86 2.64
CA PRO A 23 5.48 17.43 2.92
C PRO A 23 4.23 16.76 3.50
N VAL A 24 3.42 17.50 4.27
CA VAL A 24 2.15 16.98 4.82
C VAL A 24 1.12 16.84 3.71
N ALA A 25 0.94 17.86 2.89
CA ALA A 25 0.00 17.84 1.77
C ALA A 25 0.34 16.71 0.76
N VAL A 26 1.62 16.54 0.43
CA VAL A 26 2.09 15.46 -0.43
C VAL A 26 1.85 14.09 0.19
N THR A 27 2.13 13.93 1.49
CA THR A 27 1.92 12.67 2.19
C THR A 27 0.44 12.28 2.22
N ASP A 28 -0.46 13.26 2.45
CA ASP A 28 -1.91 13.05 2.43
C ASP A 28 -2.39 12.55 1.06
N GLU A 29 -1.96 13.19 -0.02
CA GLU A 29 -2.32 12.80 -1.39
C GLU A 29 -1.73 11.44 -1.78
N LEU A 30 -0.49 11.15 -1.40
CA LEU A 30 0.11 9.84 -1.62
C LEU A 30 -0.61 8.74 -0.83
N ASN A 31 -1.00 9.00 0.41
CA ASN A 31 -1.77 8.05 1.20
C ASN A 31 -3.15 7.79 0.57
N LYS A 32 -3.86 8.83 0.10
CA LYS A 32 -5.11 8.63 -0.66
C LYS A 32 -4.89 7.82 -1.95
N LYS A 33 -3.76 8.03 -2.62
CA LYS A 33 -3.45 7.34 -3.88
C LYS A 33 -3.04 5.88 -3.68
N TYR A 34 -2.30 5.55 -2.62
CA TYR A 34 -1.66 4.24 -2.45
C TYR A 34 -2.18 3.39 -1.29
N ALA A 35 -2.81 3.96 -0.27
CA ALA A 35 -3.29 3.16 0.87
C ALA A 35 -4.33 2.12 0.42
N ASN A 36 -4.21 0.91 0.96
CA ASN A 36 -5.08 -0.23 0.69
C ASN A 36 -5.16 -0.64 -0.80
N LYS A 37 -4.18 -0.27 -1.62
CA LYS A 37 -4.11 -0.69 -3.03
C LYS A 37 -3.07 -1.77 -3.24
N ILE A 38 -3.40 -2.75 -4.07
CA ILE A 38 -2.48 -3.81 -4.49
C ILE A 38 -1.74 -3.33 -5.73
N LYS A 39 -0.41 -3.19 -5.62
CA LYS A 39 0.45 -2.89 -6.76
C LYS A 39 0.96 -4.21 -7.35
N PRO A 40 0.77 -4.47 -8.66
CA PRO A 40 1.26 -5.67 -9.31
C PRO A 40 2.75 -5.86 -9.04
N LYS A 41 3.17 -7.12 -8.81
CA LYS A 41 4.54 -7.52 -8.48
C LYS A 41 5.13 -6.92 -7.21
N SER A 42 4.48 -6.00 -6.50
CA SER A 42 5.03 -5.37 -5.29
C SER A 42 4.31 -5.83 -4.01
N GLY A 43 2.98 -5.93 -4.02
CA GLY A 43 2.18 -6.38 -2.88
C GLY A 43 1.09 -5.38 -2.47
N LEU A 44 0.57 -5.52 -1.25
CA LEU A 44 -0.45 -4.62 -0.68
C LEU A 44 0.22 -3.40 -0.03
N CYS A 45 -0.10 -2.19 -0.51
CA CYS A 45 0.41 -0.95 0.06
C CYS A 45 -0.38 -0.55 1.30
N ILE A 46 0.32 -0.24 2.40
CA ILE A 46 -0.30 0.14 3.68
C ILE A 46 -0.32 1.67 3.80
N ARG A 47 0.87 2.27 3.86
CA ARG A 47 1.06 3.71 4.07
C ARG A 47 2.41 4.17 3.53
N VAL A 48 2.52 5.46 3.24
CA VAL A 48 3.81 6.15 3.08
C VAL A 48 4.54 6.16 4.42
N LEU A 49 5.83 5.79 4.39
CA LEU A 49 6.73 5.90 5.53
C LEU A 49 7.30 7.32 5.59
N ASP A 50 7.97 7.73 4.52
CA ASP A 50 8.68 9.00 4.43
C ASP A 50 8.90 9.43 2.97
N ILE A 51 9.14 10.72 2.79
CA ILE A 51 9.46 11.36 1.52
C ILE A 51 10.96 11.55 1.47
N LEU A 52 11.61 11.06 0.41
CA LEU A 52 13.05 11.19 0.19
C LEU A 52 13.38 12.54 -0.46
N THR A 53 12.68 12.84 -1.56
CA THR A 53 12.95 14.04 -2.36
C THR A 53 11.63 14.62 -2.87
N ILE A 54 11.49 15.93 -2.75
CA ILE A 54 10.42 16.71 -3.38
C ILE A 54 11.09 17.55 -4.46
N GLY A 55 10.77 17.26 -5.73
CA GLY A 55 11.23 18.04 -6.87
C GLY A 55 10.43 19.33 -7.06
N ASP A 56 10.86 20.12 -8.04
CA ASP A 56 10.25 21.41 -8.32
C ASP A 56 8.77 21.27 -8.71
N GLY A 57 7.95 22.12 -8.09
CA GLY A 57 6.52 22.16 -8.33
C GLY A 57 6.19 22.93 -9.61
N ILE A 58 5.68 22.23 -10.62
CA ILE A 58 5.15 22.87 -11.82
C ILE A 58 3.69 23.24 -11.55
N VAL A 59 3.40 24.54 -11.47
CA VAL A 59 2.03 25.04 -11.32
C VAL A 59 1.41 25.19 -12.70
N HIS A 60 0.36 24.40 -12.97
CA HIS A 60 -0.41 24.56 -14.19
C HIS A 60 -1.38 25.74 -14.04
N ALA A 61 -0.93 26.92 -14.46
CA ALA A 61 -1.68 28.17 -14.35
C ALA A 61 -2.97 28.21 -15.21
N CYS A 62 -3.04 27.42 -16.30
CA CYS A 62 -4.18 27.44 -17.23
C CYS A 62 -5.40 26.59 -16.82
N LEU A 63 -5.31 25.74 -15.78
CA LEU A 63 -6.45 24.91 -15.34
C LEU A 63 -6.97 25.38 -13.98
N ASP A 64 -6.38 24.86 -12.89
CA ASP A 64 -6.96 24.96 -11.54
C ASP A 64 -5.97 25.55 -10.52
N GLY A 65 -4.81 26.06 -10.95
CA GLY A 65 -3.76 26.53 -10.05
C GLY A 65 -3.11 25.43 -9.19
N SER A 66 -3.41 24.15 -9.47
CA SER A 66 -2.84 23.02 -8.74
C SER A 66 -1.36 22.85 -9.07
N GLY A 67 -0.55 22.60 -8.04
CA GLY A 67 0.88 22.31 -8.19
C GLY A 67 1.09 20.82 -8.46
N MET A 68 1.87 20.48 -9.48
CA MET A 68 2.37 19.13 -9.73
C MET A 68 3.80 19.02 -9.20
N PHE A 69 3.99 18.13 -8.23
CA PHE A 69 5.29 17.88 -7.62
C PHE A 69 5.76 16.47 -7.99
N LYS A 70 6.95 16.36 -8.56
CA LYS A 70 7.61 15.06 -8.73
C LYS A 70 8.24 14.67 -7.40
N THR A 71 7.89 13.51 -6.87
CA THR A 71 8.30 13.11 -5.52
C THR A 71 8.80 11.68 -5.51
N SER A 72 9.89 11.46 -4.79
CA SER A 72 10.43 10.12 -4.51
C SER A 72 10.19 9.81 -3.04
N PHE A 73 9.60 8.66 -2.74
CA PHE A 73 9.12 8.31 -1.40
C PHE A 73 9.22 6.81 -1.14
N ARG A 74 9.16 6.42 0.14
CA ARG A 74 9.15 5.00 0.55
C ARG A 74 7.77 4.61 1.06
N LEU A 75 7.24 3.51 0.54
CA LEU A 75 6.00 2.88 0.98
C LEU A 75 6.29 1.65 1.83
N ILE A 76 5.47 1.45 2.86
CA ILE A 76 5.40 0.17 3.56
C ILE A 76 4.43 -0.73 2.79
N VAL A 77 4.94 -1.84 2.29
CA VAL A 77 4.19 -2.82 1.51
C VAL A 77 4.18 -4.15 2.24
N PHE A 78 3.00 -4.75 2.39
CA PHE A 78 2.84 -6.13 2.82
C PHE A 78 3.12 -7.07 1.65
N ARG A 79 4.24 -7.79 1.76
CA ARG A 79 4.72 -8.79 0.81
C ARG A 79 5.41 -9.90 1.61
N PRO A 80 4.67 -10.93 2.04
CA PRO A 80 5.29 -12.10 2.65
C PRO A 80 6.18 -12.84 1.63
N PHE A 81 7.21 -13.51 2.13
CA PHE A 81 8.11 -14.33 1.29
C PHE A 81 7.76 -15.82 1.42
N VAL A 82 8.19 -16.61 0.44
CA VAL A 82 7.93 -18.06 0.42
C VAL A 82 8.65 -18.72 1.60
N GLY A 83 7.91 -19.49 2.41
CA GLY A 83 8.42 -20.13 3.63
C GLY A 83 8.37 -19.25 4.88
N GLN A 84 7.81 -18.04 4.80
CA GLN A 84 7.59 -17.21 5.99
C GLN A 84 6.47 -17.78 6.86
N ILE A 85 6.71 -17.86 8.18
CA ILE A 85 5.68 -18.22 9.16
C ILE A 85 4.87 -16.96 9.52
N LEU A 86 3.54 -17.06 9.45
CA LEU A 86 2.59 -15.99 9.77
C LEU A 86 1.54 -16.52 10.75
N THR A 87 1.03 -15.65 11.61
CA THR A 87 -0.05 -15.97 12.57
C THR A 87 -1.30 -15.21 12.17
N GLY A 88 -2.41 -15.91 11.96
CA GLY A 88 -3.69 -15.33 11.59
C GLY A 88 -4.86 -16.04 12.24
N LYS A 89 -6.06 -15.49 12.06
CA LYS A 89 -7.32 -16.06 12.57
C LYS A 89 -8.03 -16.78 11.43
N VAL A 90 -8.57 -17.96 11.72
CA VAL A 90 -9.42 -18.69 10.77
C VAL A 90 -10.77 -17.98 10.69
N VAL A 91 -11.18 -17.60 9.47
CA VAL A 91 -12.45 -16.87 9.24
C VAL A 91 -13.49 -17.78 8.61
N HIS A 92 -13.09 -18.62 7.65
CA HIS A 92 -14.00 -19.49 6.92
C HIS A 92 -13.35 -20.82 6.59
N MET A 93 -14.14 -21.88 6.61
CA MET A 93 -13.74 -23.22 6.20
C MET A 93 -14.65 -23.64 5.03
N SER A 94 -14.06 -23.95 3.88
CA SER A 94 -14.77 -24.43 2.70
C SER A 94 -14.14 -25.73 2.20
N PRO A 95 -14.83 -26.48 1.31
CA PRO A 95 -14.25 -27.66 0.67
C PRO A 95 -12.99 -27.35 -0.16
N GLU A 96 -12.79 -26.09 -0.56
CA GLU A 96 -11.59 -25.64 -1.27
C GLU A 96 -10.38 -25.46 -0.33
N GLY A 97 -10.62 -25.35 0.98
CA GLY A 97 -9.59 -25.17 1.99
C GLY A 97 -9.98 -24.21 3.13
N LEU A 98 -8.96 -23.75 3.85
CA LEU A 98 -9.10 -22.86 5.00
C LEU A 98 -8.79 -21.42 4.59
N ARG A 99 -9.69 -20.48 4.88
CA ARG A 99 -9.42 -19.04 4.73
C ARG A 99 -8.97 -18.44 6.05
N VAL A 100 -7.81 -17.79 6.01
CA VAL A 100 -7.17 -17.15 7.15
C VAL A 100 -7.11 -15.63 6.93
N SER A 101 -7.43 -14.87 7.97
CA SER A 101 -7.29 -13.41 7.99
C SER A 101 -6.14 -12.97 8.90
N LEU A 102 -5.44 -11.93 8.46
CA LEU A 102 -4.42 -11.18 9.22
C LEU A 102 -4.95 -9.81 9.68
N GLU A 103 -6.26 -9.66 9.82
CA GLU A 103 -7.00 -8.43 10.18
C GLU A 103 -7.02 -7.36 9.08
N PHE A 104 -5.89 -7.08 8.43
CA PHE A 104 -5.81 -6.14 7.29
C PHE A 104 -5.86 -6.84 5.92
N PHE A 105 -5.78 -8.17 5.90
CA PHE A 105 -5.77 -8.96 4.68
C PHE A 105 -6.47 -10.31 4.92
N ASP A 106 -7.52 -10.58 4.14
CA ASP A 106 -8.42 -11.72 4.35
C ASP A 106 -8.29 -12.81 3.28
N ASP A 107 -7.54 -12.55 2.21
CA ASP A 107 -7.47 -13.40 1.03
C ASP A 107 -6.27 -14.37 1.10
N ILE A 108 -6.19 -15.13 2.19
CA ILE A 108 -5.19 -16.20 2.37
C ILE A 108 -5.93 -17.55 2.36
N LEU A 109 -5.74 -18.30 1.28
CA LEU A 109 -6.27 -19.65 1.15
C LEU A 109 -5.17 -20.69 1.44
N ILE A 110 -5.43 -21.56 2.42
CA ILE A 110 -4.65 -22.76 2.65
C ILE A 110 -5.41 -23.93 2.01
N PRO A 111 -4.92 -24.48 0.90
CA PRO A 111 -5.59 -25.57 0.22
C PRO A 111 -5.51 -26.87 1.03
N GLU A 112 -6.47 -27.76 0.83
CA GLU A 112 -6.62 -29.01 1.58
C GLU A 112 -5.36 -29.89 1.54
N TYR A 113 -4.68 -29.96 0.39
CA TYR A 113 -3.48 -30.80 0.22
C TYR A 113 -2.26 -30.36 1.07
N LEU A 114 -2.30 -29.16 1.66
CA LEU A 114 -1.26 -28.67 2.59
C LEU A 114 -1.67 -28.81 4.07
N LEU A 115 -2.90 -29.25 4.35
CA LEU A 115 -3.36 -29.51 5.71
C LEU A 115 -2.80 -30.82 6.23
N LYS A 116 -2.83 -30.98 7.55
CA LYS A 116 -2.38 -32.23 8.17
C LYS A 116 -3.27 -33.39 7.72
N PRO A 117 -2.72 -34.58 7.46
CA PRO A 117 -3.55 -35.75 7.19
C PRO A 117 -4.50 -36.00 8.38
N ASN A 118 -5.77 -36.29 8.08
CA ASN A 118 -6.88 -36.53 9.02
C ASN A 118 -7.46 -35.30 9.75
N SER A 119 -7.32 -34.09 9.20
CA SER A 119 -7.97 -32.88 9.75
C SER A 119 -9.37 -32.59 9.17
N SER A 120 -10.10 -33.65 8.77
CA SER A 120 -11.49 -33.62 8.30
C SER A 120 -12.50 -33.36 9.42
#